data_AF-A0A1C7LYP2-F1
#
_entry.id   AF-A0A1C7LYP2-F1
#
_cell.length_a   1.000
_cell.length_b   1.000
_cell.length_c   1.000
_cell.angle_alpha   90.00
_cell.angle_beta   90.00
_cell.angle_gamma   90.00
#
_symmetry.space_group_name_H-M   'P 1'
#
loop_
_entity.id
_entity.type
_entity.pdbx_description
1 polymer ?
#
loop_
_entity_poly.entity_id
_entity_poly.type
_entity_poly.pdbx_seq_one_letter_code
_entity_poly.pdbx_strand_id
1 'polypeptide(L)'
;MPKDYLKAMEPKKRQQLPKEVVNLRNDFFAKNNWPTNDELHALHDMIAQQPGCTFYSFKKLQHWLEERQKKLKLDFNLFEALQSCLQACPDPTYSMMVCWAETLHLAPVQIFAMVGEIQKMQQNMYAAGPAVV
;
A
#
# COMPACT_ATOMS: atom_id res chain seq x y z
N MET A 1 -20.22 36.03 35.22
CA MET A 1 -19.18 35.23 34.53
C MET A 1 -19.33 35.43 33.02
N PRO A 2 -18.29 35.89 32.29
CA PRO A 2 -18.40 36.19 30.86
C PRO A 2 -18.57 34.92 30.02
N LYS A 3 -19.44 34.98 28.99
CA LYS A 3 -19.92 33.84 28.18
C LYS A 3 -18.93 33.39 27.08
N ASP A 4 -17.72 33.95 27.05
CA ASP A 4 -16.79 33.81 25.92
C ASP A 4 -15.88 32.57 25.96
N TYR A 5 -15.91 31.80 27.05
CA TYR A 5 -15.02 30.64 27.22
C TYR A 5 -15.46 29.37 26.46
N LEU A 6 -16.70 29.32 25.96
CA LEU A 6 -17.23 28.11 25.30
C LEU A 6 -16.90 28.02 23.81
N LYS A 7 -16.37 29.08 23.19
CA LYS A 7 -16.06 29.08 21.74
C LYS A 7 -14.76 28.34 21.38
N ALA A 8 -13.97 27.92 22.37
CA ALA A 8 -12.66 27.30 22.17
C ALA A 8 -12.67 25.76 22.09
N MET A 9 -13.83 25.10 22.25
CA MET A 9 -13.94 23.64 22.30
C MET A 9 -14.60 23.01 21.05
N GLU A 10 -14.76 23.75 19.96
CA GLU A 10 -15.20 23.10 18.72
C GLU A 10 -14.05 22.25 18.15
N PRO A 11 -14.24 20.93 17.94
CA PRO A 11 -13.21 20.09 17.37
C PRO A 11 -12.87 20.62 15.98
N LYS A 12 -11.61 21.02 15.78
CA LYS A 12 -11.10 21.48 14.48
C LYS A 12 -11.48 20.43 13.43
N LYS A 13 -12.42 20.77 12.54
CA LYS A 13 -12.81 19.91 11.42
C LYS A 13 -11.54 19.58 10.64
N ARG A 14 -11.22 18.28 10.53
CA ARG A 14 -10.06 17.82 9.76
C ARG A 14 -10.30 18.20 8.30
N GLN A 15 -9.46 19.07 7.74
CA GLN A 15 -9.49 19.37 6.32
C GLN A 15 -9.28 18.08 5.52
N GLN A 16 -10.23 17.77 4.65
CA GLN A 16 -10.21 16.58 3.81
C GLN A 16 -9.52 16.91 2.49
N LEU A 17 -8.77 15.94 1.96
CA LEU A 17 -8.23 16.05 0.61
C LEU A 17 -9.36 15.98 -0.42
N PRO A 18 -9.27 16.75 -1.52
CA PRO A 18 -10.13 16.57 -2.68
C PRO A 18 -10.06 15.15 -3.21
N LYS A 19 -11.17 14.66 -3.77
CA LYS A 19 -11.29 13.28 -4.27
C LYS A 19 -10.22 12.95 -5.34
N GLU A 20 -9.90 13.91 -6.19
CA GLU A 20 -8.89 13.76 -7.25
C GLU A 20 -7.50 13.48 -6.67
N VAL A 21 -7.12 14.21 -5.62
CA VAL A 21 -5.86 13.99 -4.90
C VAL A 21 -5.83 12.64 -4.19
N VAL A 22 -6.98 12.23 -3.64
CA VAL A 22 -7.10 10.90 -3.04
C VAL A 22 -6.89 9.79 -4.07
N ASN A 23 -7.42 9.95 -5.29
CA ASN A 23 -7.20 9.00 -6.37
C ASN A 23 -5.73 9.00 -6.81
N LEU A 24 -5.14 10.18 -7.02
CA LEU A 24 -3.76 10.34 -7.46
C LEU A 24 -2.76 9.60 -6.54
N ARG A 25 -2.87 9.75 -5.22
CA ARG A 25 -2.02 9.00 -4.28
C ARG A 25 -2.29 7.50 -4.31
N ASN A 26 -3.55 7.08 -4.43
CA ASN A 26 -3.91 5.65 -4.45
C ASN A 26 -3.40 4.98 -5.73
N ASP A 27 -3.51 5.65 -6.88
CA ASP A 27 -3.02 5.16 -8.17
C ASP A 27 -1.49 5.07 -8.19
N PHE A 28 -0.82 6.06 -7.58
CA PHE A 28 0.62 6.02 -7.38
C PHE A 28 1.04 4.80 -6.55
N PHE A 29 0.37 4.56 -5.42
CA PHE A 29 0.68 3.42 -4.55
C PHE A 29 0.36 2.07 -5.22
N ALA A 30 -0.73 1.97 -5.97
CA ALA A 30 -1.07 0.76 -6.70
C ALA A 30 0.01 0.37 -7.74
N LYS A 31 0.73 1.36 -8.28
CA LYS A 31 1.83 1.15 -9.23
C LYS A 31 3.17 0.93 -8.52
N ASN A 32 3.39 1.59 -7.39
CA ASN A 32 4.63 1.52 -6.63
C ASN A 32 4.35 1.47 -5.12
N ASN A 33 4.39 0.26 -4.56
CA ASN A 33 4.17 0.01 -3.14
C ASN A 33 5.34 0.50 -2.25
N TRP A 34 6.52 0.69 -2.85
CA TRP A 34 7.78 1.02 -2.16
C TRP A 34 8.48 2.19 -2.86
N PRO A 35 7.85 3.37 -2.90
CA PRO A 35 8.44 4.53 -3.53
C PRO A 35 9.70 4.98 -2.80
N THR A 36 10.69 5.40 -3.57
CA THR A 36 11.88 6.11 -3.10
C THR A 36 11.51 7.47 -2.53
N ASN A 37 12.43 8.08 -1.77
CA ASN A 37 12.21 9.40 -1.18
C ASN A 37 11.96 10.48 -2.26
N ASP A 38 12.68 10.39 -3.39
CA ASP A 38 12.53 11.32 -4.52
C ASP A 38 11.17 11.20 -5.18
N GLU A 39 10.67 9.98 -5.41
CA GLU A 39 9.32 9.76 -5.94
C GLU A 39 8.23 10.24 -4.97
N LEU A 40 8.48 10.12 -3.67
CA LEU A 40 7.57 10.63 -2.64
C LEU A 40 7.51 12.16 -2.64
N HIS A 41 8.65 12.81 -2.83
CA HIS A 41 8.73 14.26 -2.97
C HIS A 41 8.03 14.74 -4.25
N ALA A 42 8.24 14.06 -5.37
CA ALA A 42 7.54 14.35 -6.62
C ALA A 42 6.02 14.22 -6.45
N LEU A 43 5.54 13.16 -5.78
CA LEU A 43 4.13 13.00 -5.45
C LEU A 43 3.62 14.14 -4.56
N HIS A 44 4.39 14.55 -3.55
CA HIS A 44 4.02 15.65 -2.67
C HIS A 44 3.89 16.97 -3.42
N ASP A 45 4.84 17.29 -4.30
CA ASP A 45 4.81 18.50 -5.13
C ASP A 45 3.58 18.52 -6.02
N MET A 46 3.25 17.39 -6.67
CA MET A 46 2.04 17.25 -7.46
C MET A 46 0.76 17.51 -6.64
N ILE A 47 0.72 17.04 -5.39
CA ILE A 47 -0.42 17.25 -4.50
C ILE A 47 -0.48 18.71 -4.01
N ALA A 48 0.66 19.30 -3.66
CA ALA A 48 0.74 20.67 -3.15
C ALA A 48 0.33 21.71 -4.20
N GLN A 49 0.56 21.41 -5.49
CA GLN A 49 0.14 22.24 -6.62
C GLN A 49 -1.38 22.20 -6.87
N GLN A 50 -2.13 21.27 -6.27
CA GLN A 50 -3.58 21.18 -6.47
C GLN A 50 -4.34 22.27 -5.71
N PRO A 51 -5.39 22.86 -6.31
CA PRO A 51 -6.19 23.89 -5.67
C PRO A 51 -6.72 23.43 -4.31
N GLY A 52 -6.46 24.22 -3.27
CA GLY A 52 -6.92 23.94 -1.91
C GLY A 52 -6.12 22.88 -1.15
N CYS A 53 -4.98 22.40 -1.66
CA CYS A 53 -4.18 21.34 -1.03
C CYS A 53 -2.91 21.82 -0.31
N THR A 54 -2.72 23.13 -0.15
CA THR A 54 -1.54 23.73 0.53
C THR A 54 -1.37 23.29 1.98
N PHE A 55 -2.43 22.77 2.61
CA PHE A 55 -2.41 22.22 3.97
C PHE A 55 -1.84 20.78 4.06
N TYR A 56 -1.60 20.13 2.91
CA TYR A 56 -1.10 18.76 2.85
C TYR A 56 0.42 18.75 2.90
N SER A 57 0.97 18.40 4.07
CA SER A 57 2.40 18.35 4.30
C SER A 57 3.01 17.02 3.87
N PHE A 58 4.30 17.04 3.54
CA PHE A 58 5.07 15.84 3.25
C PHE A 58 4.97 14.80 4.38
N LYS A 59 4.97 15.24 5.64
CA LYS A 59 4.76 14.37 6.81
C LYS A 59 3.41 13.63 6.78
N LYS A 60 2.34 14.27 6.29
CA LYS A 60 1.03 13.60 6.12
C LYS A 60 1.06 12.57 5.00
N LEU A 61 1.86 12.80 3.95
CA LEU A 61 2.07 11.83 2.88
C LEU A 61 2.87 10.62 3.37
N GLN A 62 3.99 10.86 4.08
CA GLN A 62 4.78 9.81 4.71
C GLN A 62 3.95 8.97 5.68
N HIS A 63 3.20 9.61 6.59
CA HIS A 63 2.34 8.88 7.51
C HIS A 63 1.25 8.07 6.80
N TRP A 64 0.65 8.63 5.73
CA TRP A 64 -0.30 7.88 4.90
C TRP A 64 0.36 6.67 4.22
N LEU A 65 1.58 6.84 3.70
CA LEU A 65 2.34 5.75 3.10
C LEU A 65 2.68 4.69 4.16
N GLU A 66 3.16 5.09 5.33
CA GLU A 66 3.45 4.17 6.44
C GLU A 66 2.22 3.38 6.87
N GLU A 67 1.04 4.01 6.96
CA GLU A 67 -0.19 3.30 7.32
C GLU A 67 -0.63 2.33 6.21
N ARG A 68 -0.44 2.71 4.95
CA ARG A 68 -0.67 1.82 3.80
C ARG A 68 0.33 0.67 3.77
N GLN A 69 1.59 0.96 4.01
CA GLN A 69 2.68 0.00 4.08
C GLN A 69 2.59 -0.87 5.32
N LYS A 70 2.05 -0.43 6.45
CA LYS A 70 1.80 -1.30 7.62
C LYS A 70 0.70 -2.31 7.32
N LYS A 71 -0.37 -1.88 6.64
CA LYS A 71 -1.38 -2.79 6.10
C LYS A 71 -0.73 -3.77 5.13
N LEU A 72 0.13 -3.28 4.24
CA LEU A 72 0.91 -4.15 3.34
C LEU A 72 2.07 -4.90 4.00
N LYS A 73 2.59 -4.55 5.18
CA LYS A 73 3.74 -5.21 5.84
C LYS A 73 3.28 -6.44 6.59
N LEU A 74 2.07 -6.38 7.14
CA LEU A 74 1.28 -7.58 7.40
C LEU A 74 1.29 -8.44 6.13
N ASP A 75 0.94 -7.87 4.97
CA ASP A 75 0.97 -8.60 3.71
C ASP A 75 2.38 -8.96 3.19
N PHE A 76 3.46 -8.24 3.50
CA PHE A 76 4.79 -8.40 2.90
C PHE A 76 5.58 -9.51 3.58
N ASN A 77 5.52 -9.58 4.92
CA ASN A 77 6.08 -10.72 5.64
C ASN A 77 5.32 -12.01 5.27
N LEU A 78 4.01 -11.91 5.06
CA LEU A 78 3.19 -13.00 4.55
C LEU A 78 3.55 -13.35 3.10
N PHE A 79 3.78 -12.36 2.25
CA PHE A 79 4.17 -12.52 0.86
C PHE A 79 5.55 -13.16 0.72
N GLU A 80 6.54 -12.74 1.52
CA GLU A 80 7.89 -13.32 1.54
C GLU A 80 7.85 -14.76 2.06
N ALA A 81 7.04 -15.04 3.08
CA ALA A 81 6.81 -16.41 3.57
C ALA A 81 6.15 -17.29 2.49
N LEU A 82 5.10 -16.80 1.82
CA LEU A 82 4.43 -17.48 0.70
C LEU A 82 5.35 -17.67 -0.50
N GLN A 83 6.18 -16.68 -0.81
CA GLN A 83 7.16 -16.77 -1.89
C GLN A 83 8.21 -17.82 -1.58
N SER A 84 8.66 -17.93 -0.33
CA SER A 84 9.57 -19.00 0.11
C SER A 84 8.90 -20.38 -0.01
N CYS A 85 7.62 -20.49 0.36
CA CYS A 85 6.83 -21.71 0.16
C CYS A 85 6.69 -22.09 -1.33
N LEU A 86 6.44 -21.11 -2.20
CA LEU A 86 6.33 -21.31 -3.65
C LEU A 86 7.67 -21.62 -4.32
N GLN A 87 8.79 -21.11 -3.81
CA GLN A 87 10.11 -21.50 -4.28
C GLN A 87 10.42 -22.96 -3.98
N ALA A 88 9.97 -23.47 -2.82
CA ALA A 88 10.09 -24.87 -2.47
C ALA A 88 9.07 -25.76 -3.22
N CYS A 89 7.88 -25.23 -3.52
CA CYS A 89 6.82 -25.93 -4.24
C CYS A 89 6.12 -25.00 -5.25
N PRO A 90 6.57 -24.98 -6.52
CA PRO A 90 6.06 -24.06 -7.55
C PRO A 90 4.60 -24.28 -7.94
N ASP A 91 4.16 -25.55 -7.88
CA ASP A 91 2.81 -26.00 -8.23
C ASP A 91 2.12 -26.62 -7.00
N PRO A 92 1.73 -25.82 -5.99
CA PRO A 92 1.12 -26.35 -4.79
C PRO A 92 -0.27 -26.90 -5.09
N THR A 93 -0.62 -28.01 -4.46
CA THR A 93 -2.00 -28.53 -4.50
C THR A 93 -2.91 -27.71 -3.58
N TYR A 94 -4.23 -27.87 -3.75
CA TYR A 94 -5.22 -27.24 -2.88
C TYR A 94 -4.97 -27.54 -1.38
N SER A 95 -4.63 -28.79 -1.04
CA SER A 95 -4.36 -29.18 0.35
C SER A 95 -3.11 -28.51 0.92
N MET A 96 -2.07 -28.30 0.10
CA MET A 96 -0.87 -27.57 0.51
C MET A 96 -1.16 -26.11 0.79
N MET A 97 -1.95 -25.46 -0.08
CA MET A 97 -2.36 -24.07 0.13
C MET A 97 -3.25 -23.89 1.36
N VAL A 98 -4.12 -24.86 1.68
CA VAL A 98 -4.88 -24.86 2.94
C VAL A 98 -3.95 -24.99 4.15
N CYS A 99 -2.94 -25.86 4.09
CA CYS A 99 -1.95 -26.01 5.16
C CYS A 99 -1.13 -24.72 5.37
N TRP A 100 -0.77 -24.02 4.30
CA TRP A 100 -0.13 -22.71 4.40
C TRP A 100 -1.05 -21.66 5.01
N ALA A 101 -2.35 -21.69 4.69
CA ALA A 101 -3.34 -20.80 5.30
C ALA A 101 -3.39 -20.97 6.83
N GLU A 102 -3.41 -22.22 7.31
CA GLU A 102 -3.39 -22.52 8.74
C GLU A 102 -2.09 -22.04 9.41
N THR A 103 -0.94 -22.29 8.76
CA THR A 103 0.39 -21.92 9.27
C THR A 103 0.59 -20.40 9.32
N LEU A 104 0.04 -19.67 8.34
CA LEU A 104 0.14 -18.23 8.22
C LEU A 104 -1.04 -17.49 8.88
N HIS A 105 -1.96 -18.21 9.52
CA HIS A 105 -3.18 -17.68 10.14
C HIS A 105 -4.03 -16.82 9.19
N LEU A 106 -4.16 -17.28 7.94
CA LEU A 106 -4.92 -16.63 6.88
C LEU A 106 -6.13 -17.47 6.47
N ALA A 107 -7.11 -16.83 5.84
CA ALA A 107 -8.18 -17.58 5.16
C ALA A 107 -7.63 -18.22 3.88
N PRO A 108 -8.05 -19.46 3.51
CA PRO A 108 -7.60 -20.11 2.28
C PRO A 108 -7.80 -19.25 1.02
N VAL A 109 -8.89 -18.47 0.97
CA VAL A 109 -9.18 -17.53 -0.12
C VAL A 109 -8.10 -16.47 -0.29
N GLN A 110 -7.49 -16.00 0.80
CA GLN A 110 -6.41 -15.02 0.75
C GLN A 110 -5.12 -15.63 0.21
N ILE A 111 -4.81 -16.88 0.60
CA ILE A 111 -3.68 -17.63 0.04
C ILE A 111 -3.84 -17.82 -1.47
N PHE A 112 -5.02 -18.22 -1.96
CA PHE A 112 -5.24 -18.40 -3.40
C PHE A 112 -5.03 -17.11 -4.19
N ALA A 113 -5.53 -15.98 -3.67
CA ALA A 113 -5.31 -14.68 -4.29
C ALA A 113 -3.82 -14.30 -4.32
N MET A 114 -3.11 -14.46 -3.20
CA MET A 114 -1.70 -14.13 -3.09
C MET A 114 -0.80 -15.00 -3.97
N VAL A 115 -1.03 -16.31 -4.02
CA VAL A 115 -0.29 -17.23 -4.91
C VAL A 115 -0.49 -16.84 -6.37
N GLY A 116 -1.72 -16.53 -6.78
CA GLY A 116 -2.02 -16.10 -8.14
C GLY A 116 -1.32 -14.79 -8.53
N GLU A 117 -1.25 -13.82 -7.61
CA GLU A 117 -0.53 -12.57 -7.83
C GLU A 117 0.99 -12.77 -7.90
N ILE A 118 1.57 -13.63 -7.04
CA ILE A 118 3.01 -13.96 -7.07
C ILE A 118 3.39 -14.60 -8.41
N GLN A 119 2.61 -15.57 -8.89
CA GLN A 119 2.87 -16.24 -10.16
C GLN A 119 2.75 -15.29 -11.36
N LYS A 120 1.76 -14.39 -11.38
CA LYS A 120 1.65 -13.33 -12.41
C LYS A 120 2.85 -12.37 -12.39
N MET A 121 3.30 -11.95 -11.21
CA MET A 121 4.47 -11.06 -11.08
C MET A 121 5.73 -11.74 -11.61
N GLN A 122 5.94 -13.02 -11.32
CA GLN A 122 7.05 -13.79 -11.86
C GLN A 122 6.97 -13.88 -13.39
N GLN A 123 5.80 -14.20 -13.96
CA GLN A 123 5.61 -14.24 -15.41
C GLN A 123 5.89 -12.88 -16.09
N ASN A 124 5.45 -11.78 -15.49
CA ASN A 124 5.69 -10.43 -16.00
C ASN A 124 7.16 -10.02 -15.93
N MET A 125 7.90 -10.43 -14.89
CA MET A 125 9.35 -10.22 -14.80
C MET A 125 10.13 -10.99 -15.88
N TYR A 126 9.73 -12.22 -16.20
CA TYR A 126 10.37 -13.00 -17.26
C TYR A 126 9.96 -12.54 -18.68
N ALA A 127 8.77 -11.96 -18.84
CA ALA A 127 8.35 -11.34 -20.11
C ALA A 127 9.08 -10.03 -20.41
N ALA A 128 9.57 -9.33 -19.39
CA ALA A 128 10.41 -8.14 -19.50
C ALA A 128 11.91 -8.48 -19.49
N GLY A 129 12.31 -9.51 -20.25
CA GLY A 129 13.69 -9.99 -20.33
C GLY A 129 14.71 -8.87 -20.54
N PRO A 130 15.96 -9.05 -20.09
CA PRO A 130 16.98 -8.01 -20.15
C PRO A 130 17.12 -7.54 -21.58
N ALA A 131 17.08 -6.22 -21.79
CA ALA A 131 17.67 -5.63 -22.97
C ALA A 131 19.15 -5.99 -22.95
N VAL A 132 19.49 -7.09 -23.63
CA VAL A 132 20.86 -7.47 -23.94
C VAL A 132 21.37 -6.36 -24.86
N VAL A 133 22.24 -5.52 -24.32
CA VAL A 133 23.10 -4.61 -25.08
C VAL A 133 24.29 -5.40 -25.60
#